data_AF-A0A946DHL6-F1
#
_entry.id   AF-A0A946DHL6-F1
#
_cell.length_a   1.000
_cell.length_b   1.000
_cell.length_c   1.000
_cell.angle_alpha   90.00
_cell.angle_beta   90.00
_cell.angle_gamma   90.00
#
_symmetry.space_group_name_H-M   'P 1'
#
loop_
_entity.id
_entity.type
_entity.pdbx_description
1 polymer ?
#
loop_
_entity_poly.entity_id
_entity_poly.type
_entity_poly.pdbx_seq_one_letter_code
_entity_poly.pdbx_strand_id
1 'polypeptide(L)'
;EAWNKLSKRIVTVSKGWSEAYGLFLKGEANMVLSYTTSPAYHIIAEKDERFAAAKFSEGHYQQIEVAGLLKSGKQKELSRQFLQFMLSEKFQRVIPATNWMYPAILAKSDLPAGFNKLIDPSPSLLFTDQVIASNRKSWVNEWLEAMAN
;
A
#
# COMPACT_ATOMS: atom_id res chain seq x y z
N GLU A 1 2.66 -24.15 3.83
CA GLU A 1 2.89 -24.70 2.47
C GLU A 1 3.08 -23.63 1.38
N ALA A 2 2.16 -22.66 1.24
CA ALA A 2 2.25 -21.63 0.20
C ALA A 2 3.55 -20.81 0.27
N TRP A 3 4.01 -20.45 1.47
CA TRP A 3 5.28 -19.75 1.67
C TRP A 3 6.48 -20.54 1.12
N ASN A 4 6.56 -21.86 1.33
CA ASN A 4 7.63 -22.70 0.79
C ASN A 4 7.63 -22.76 -0.75
N LYS A 5 6.46 -22.58 -1.39
CA LYS A 5 6.38 -22.50 -2.85
C LYS A 5 6.82 -21.12 -3.34
N LEU A 6 6.45 -20.06 -2.62
CA LEU A 6 6.77 -18.69 -2.97
C LEU A 6 8.24 -18.35 -2.69
N SER A 7 8.84 -18.86 -1.60
CA SER A 7 10.24 -18.59 -1.21
C SER A 7 11.23 -18.91 -2.33
N LYS A 8 10.98 -20.00 -3.07
CA LYS A 8 11.76 -20.41 -4.25
C LYS A 8 11.75 -19.40 -5.41
N ARG A 9 10.83 -18.42 -5.39
CA ARG A 9 10.68 -17.37 -6.40
C ARG A 9 10.97 -15.97 -5.84
N ILE A 10 11.28 -15.85 -4.55
CA ILE A 10 11.63 -14.57 -3.94
C ILE A 10 13.11 -14.32 -4.18
N VAL A 11 13.42 -13.22 -4.88
CA VAL A 11 14.81 -12.80 -5.12
C VAL A 11 15.43 -12.23 -3.85
N THR A 12 14.68 -11.40 -3.12
CA THR A 12 15.13 -10.78 -1.86
C THR A 12 13.95 -10.26 -1.05
N VAL A 13 14.17 -10.01 0.24
CA VAL A 13 13.25 -9.34 1.16
C VAL A 13 13.93 -8.09 1.72
N SER A 14 13.53 -6.92 1.23
CA SER A 14 14.04 -5.62 1.71
C SER A 14 13.40 -5.19 3.03
N LYS A 15 14.02 -4.27 3.76
CA LYS A 15 13.44 -3.73 5.01
C LYS A 15 12.28 -2.77 4.79
N GLY A 16 12.20 -2.14 3.62
CA GLY A 16 11.18 -1.15 3.32
C GLY A 16 10.79 -1.14 1.85
N TRP A 17 9.60 -0.61 1.57
CA TRP A 17 9.02 -0.59 0.23
C TRP A 17 9.90 0.15 -0.79
N SER A 18 10.49 1.29 -0.42
CA SER A 18 11.30 2.10 -1.35
C SER A 18 12.52 1.35 -1.88
N GLU A 19 13.13 0.51 -1.06
CA GLU A 19 14.27 -0.33 -1.46
C GLU A 19 13.80 -1.42 -2.44
N ALA A 20 12.74 -2.16 -2.11
CA ALA A 20 12.16 -3.17 -3.01
C ALA A 20 11.76 -2.58 -4.36
N TYR A 21 11.06 -1.45 -4.36
CA TYR A 21 10.58 -0.82 -5.59
C TYR A 21 11.75 -0.33 -6.45
N GLY A 22 12.79 0.25 -5.83
CA GLY A 22 14.00 0.65 -6.52
C GLY A 22 14.76 -0.50 -7.19
N LEU A 23 14.81 -1.68 -6.56
CA LEU A 23 15.38 -2.89 -7.17
C LEU A 23 14.56 -3.35 -8.39
N PHE A 24 13.23 -3.36 -8.27
CA PHE A 24 12.32 -3.67 -9.37
C PHE A 24 12.52 -2.74 -10.57
N LEU A 25 12.61 -1.42 -10.35
CA LEU A 25 12.84 -0.45 -11.44
C LEU A 25 14.20 -0.61 -12.13
N LYS A 26 15.18 -1.21 -11.46
CA LYS A 26 16.49 -1.56 -12.04
C LYS A 26 16.49 -2.90 -12.78
N GLY A 27 15.37 -3.63 -12.79
CA GLY A 27 15.24 -4.93 -13.45
C GLY A 27 15.73 -6.11 -12.61
N GLU A 28 15.97 -5.93 -11.31
CA GLU A 28 16.46 -6.99 -10.41
C GLU A 28 15.39 -8.06 -10.12
N ALA A 29 14.11 -7.73 -10.35
CA ALA A 29 12.99 -8.65 -10.20
C ALA A 29 11.90 -8.37 -11.24
N ASN A 30 11.20 -9.41 -11.68
CA ASN A 30 10.09 -9.30 -12.63
C ASN A 30 8.81 -8.73 -11.99
N MET A 31 8.66 -8.87 -10.67
CA MET A 31 7.49 -8.41 -9.92
C MET A 31 7.93 -7.92 -8.53
N VAL A 32 7.16 -7.01 -7.96
CA VAL A 32 7.37 -6.48 -6.61
C VAL A 32 6.02 -6.36 -5.88
N LEU A 33 6.03 -6.61 -4.56
CA LEU A 33 4.87 -6.31 -3.72
C LEU A 33 4.73 -4.78 -3.62
N SER A 34 3.67 -4.26 -4.25
CA SER A 34 3.32 -2.84 -4.24
C SER A 34 1.81 -2.68 -4.30
N TYR A 35 1.34 -1.45 -4.49
CA TYR A 35 -0.09 -1.11 -4.49
C TYR A 35 -0.68 -1.11 -5.90
N THR A 36 -1.99 -1.33 -5.99
CA THR A 36 -2.73 -1.28 -7.27
C THR A 36 -2.73 0.10 -7.91
N THR A 37 -2.41 1.13 -7.13
CA THR A 37 -2.26 2.53 -7.55
C THR A 37 -0.85 2.90 -7.98
N SER A 38 0.17 2.05 -7.77
CA SER A 38 1.56 2.37 -8.17
C SER A 38 1.71 2.71 -9.66
N PRO A 39 0.99 2.07 -10.62
CA PRO A 39 1.04 2.49 -12.02
C PRO A 39 0.66 3.96 -12.26
N ALA A 40 -0.15 4.58 -11.38
CA ALA A 40 -0.53 5.98 -11.53
C ALA A 40 0.67 6.92 -11.48
N TYR A 41 1.71 6.61 -10.69
CA TYR A 41 2.96 7.36 -10.66
C TYR A 41 3.59 7.40 -12.06
N HIS A 42 3.81 6.23 -12.65
CA HIS A 42 4.46 6.11 -13.95
C HIS A 42 3.63 6.79 -15.06
N ILE A 43 2.31 6.59 -15.05
CA ILE A 43 1.40 7.20 -16.04
C ILE A 43 1.39 8.73 -15.93
N ILE A 44 1.29 9.27 -14.71
CA ILE A 44 1.07 10.70 -14.49
C ILE A 44 2.39 11.46 -14.52
N ALA A 45 3.39 11.02 -13.78
CA ALA A 45 4.66 11.72 -13.58
C ALA A 45 5.67 11.42 -14.71
N GLU A 46 5.76 10.17 -15.15
CA GLU A 46 6.79 9.73 -16.12
C GLU A 46 6.27 9.58 -17.54
N LYS A 47 4.94 9.60 -17.74
CA LYS A 47 4.29 9.30 -19.02
C LYS A 47 4.63 7.90 -19.54
N ASP A 48 4.84 6.95 -18.63
CA ASP A 48 5.16 5.56 -18.93
C ASP A 48 3.99 4.65 -18.53
N GLU A 49 3.43 3.94 -19.51
CA GLU A 49 2.30 3.04 -19.32
C GLU A 49 2.71 1.56 -19.28
N ARG A 50 4.02 1.25 -19.24
CA ARG A 50 4.52 -0.13 -19.22
C ARG A 50 4.32 -0.84 -17.88
N PHE A 51 4.15 -0.08 -16.80
CA PHE A 51 3.95 -0.63 -15.46
C PHE A 51 2.48 -0.91 -15.19
N ALA A 52 2.19 -2.08 -14.63
CA ALA A 52 0.83 -2.51 -14.30
C ALA A 52 0.78 -3.27 -12.97
N ALA A 53 -0.38 -3.24 -12.32
CA ALA A 53 -0.68 -4.11 -11.20
C ALA A 53 -1.34 -5.39 -11.72
N ALA A 54 -0.83 -6.56 -11.32
CA ALA A 54 -1.44 -7.83 -11.67
C ALA A 54 -2.79 -7.97 -10.94
N LYS A 55 -3.89 -8.20 -11.68
CA LYS A 55 -5.22 -8.43 -11.11
C LYS A 55 -5.36 -9.90 -10.70
N PHE A 56 -5.58 -10.17 -9.42
CA PHE A 56 -5.79 -11.52 -8.92
C PHE A 56 -7.28 -11.82 -8.72
N SER A 57 -7.70 -13.02 -9.11
CA SER A 57 -9.10 -13.46 -9.04
C SER A 57 -9.64 -13.53 -7.62
N GLU A 58 -8.77 -13.85 -6.67
CA GLU A 58 -9.06 -14.00 -5.25
C GLU A 58 -9.27 -12.66 -4.54
N GLY A 59 -8.88 -11.56 -5.18
CA GLY A 59 -8.97 -10.21 -4.63
C GLY A 59 -7.66 -9.63 -4.13
N HIS A 60 -7.75 -8.42 -3.59
CA HIS A 60 -6.62 -7.64 -3.11
C HIS A 60 -6.83 -7.20 -1.65
N TYR A 61 -5.77 -7.27 -0.84
CA TYR A 61 -5.83 -6.86 0.56
C TYR A 61 -5.84 -5.34 0.70
N GLN A 62 -6.81 -4.80 1.43
CA GLN A 62 -6.94 -3.36 1.64
C GLN A 62 -6.01 -2.87 2.75
N GLN A 63 -5.35 -1.74 2.51
CA GLN A 63 -4.60 -1.02 3.53
C GLN A 63 -5.26 0.34 3.78
N ILE A 64 -5.40 0.69 5.07
CA ILE A 64 -5.87 1.99 5.52
C ILE A 64 -4.75 2.59 6.37
N GLU A 65 -4.13 3.67 5.88
CA GLU A 65 -3.14 4.42 6.64
C GLU A 65 -3.84 5.36 7.61
N VAL A 66 -3.43 5.34 8.89
CA VAL A 66 -4.06 6.12 9.96
C VAL A 66 -3.04 7.03 10.64
N ALA A 67 -3.53 8.15 11.17
CA ALA A 67 -2.77 9.03 12.05
C ALA A 67 -3.46 9.14 13.41
N GLY A 68 -2.67 9.19 14.48
CA GLY A 68 -3.17 9.20 15.85
C GLY A 68 -2.43 10.17 16.75
N LEU A 69 -3.16 10.78 17.69
CA LEU A 69 -2.59 11.61 18.74
C LEU A 69 -1.99 10.73 19.85
N LEU A 70 -0.69 10.90 20.12
CA LEU A 70 -0.05 10.24 21.26
C LEU A 70 -0.58 10.80 22.59
N LYS A 71 -0.91 9.91 23.53
CA LYS A 71 -1.39 10.29 24.88
C LYS A 71 -0.40 11.21 25.62
N SER A 72 0.89 11.00 25.41
CA SER A 72 2.02 11.76 25.96
C SER A 72 2.35 13.05 25.20
N GLY A 73 1.66 13.33 24.09
CA GLY A 73 1.92 14.52 23.28
C GLY A 73 1.70 15.82 24.06
N LYS A 74 2.65 16.75 23.96
CA LYS A 74 2.62 18.03 24.69
C LYS A 74 1.69 19.05 24.03
N GLN A 75 1.58 19.05 22.70
CA GLN A 75 0.79 20.02 21.94
C GLN A 75 -0.53 19.41 21.45
N LYS A 76 -1.36 18.91 22.39
CA LYS A 76 -2.57 18.14 22.04
C LYS A 76 -3.54 18.91 21.15
N GLU A 77 -3.68 20.21 21.39
CA GLU A 77 -4.62 21.03 20.62
C GLU A 77 -4.15 21.22 19.18
N LEU A 78 -2.89 21.58 18.97
CA LEU A 78 -2.31 21.68 17.64
C LEU A 78 -2.37 20.34 16.89
N SER A 79 -2.10 19.23 17.59
CA SER A 79 -2.21 17.90 16.99
C SER A 79 -3.65 17.57 16.56
N ARG A 80 -4.68 17.95 17.31
CA ARG A 80 -6.08 17.77 16.87
C ARG A 80 -6.39 18.61 15.63
N GLN A 81 -5.94 19.86 15.60
CA GLN A 81 -6.08 20.72 14.42
C GLN A 81 -5.38 20.12 13.20
N PHE A 82 -4.20 19.53 13.38
CA PHE A 82 -3.50 18.83 12.31
C PHE A 82 -4.26 17.60 11.80
N LEU A 83 -4.80 16.76 12.70
CA LEU A 83 -5.60 15.60 12.31
C LEU A 83 -6.90 16.02 11.58
N GLN A 84 -7.53 17.12 11.98
CA GLN A 84 -8.67 17.69 11.24
C GLN A 84 -8.24 18.22 9.88
N PHE A 85 -7.09 18.90 9.79
CA PHE A 85 -6.53 19.35 8.53
C PHE A 85 -6.22 18.19 7.58
N MET A 86 -5.74 17.05 8.07
CA MET A 86 -5.54 15.85 7.25
C MET A 86 -6.82 15.36 6.58
N LEU A 87 -7.99 15.61 7.19
CA LEU A 87 -9.31 15.29 6.65
C LEU A 87 -9.96 16.49 5.93
N SER A 88 -9.19 17.55 5.65
CA SER A 88 -9.65 18.62 4.77
C SER A 88 -9.48 18.22 3.30
N GLU A 89 -10.32 18.77 2.44
CA GLU A 89 -10.22 18.61 1.00
C GLU A 89 -8.83 19.03 0.47
N LYS A 90 -8.26 20.11 1.03
CA LYS A 90 -6.93 20.61 0.64
C LYS A 90 -5.83 19.56 0.84
N PHE A 91 -5.83 18.87 1.98
CA PHE A 91 -4.87 17.80 2.22
C PHE A 91 -5.17 16.58 1.34
N GLN A 92 -6.43 16.21 1.24
CA GLN A 92 -6.83 14.98 0.55
C GLN A 92 -6.64 15.08 -0.97
N ARG A 93 -6.70 16.28 -1.56
CA ARG A 93 -6.46 16.50 -2.99
C ARG A 93 -5.03 16.27 -3.43
N VAL A 94 -4.04 16.36 -2.54
CA VAL A 94 -2.63 16.11 -2.93
C VAL A 94 -2.24 14.63 -2.86
N ILE A 95 -2.94 13.84 -2.05
CA ILE A 95 -2.64 12.41 -1.81
C ILE A 95 -2.50 11.58 -3.09
N PRO A 96 -3.39 11.68 -4.10
CA PRO A 96 -3.29 10.87 -5.32
C PRO A 96 -2.00 11.09 -6.13
N ALA A 97 -1.38 12.26 -6.01
CA ALA A 97 -0.20 12.65 -6.80
C ALA A 97 1.09 12.74 -5.97
N THR A 98 1.02 12.56 -4.66
CA THR A 98 2.20 12.59 -3.77
C THR A 98 2.42 11.26 -3.08
N ASN A 99 1.37 10.69 -2.48
CA ASN A 99 1.42 9.38 -1.81
C ASN A 99 1.02 8.23 -2.74
N TRP A 100 0.45 8.54 -3.92
CA TRP A 100 -0.02 7.56 -4.91
C TRP A 100 -1.03 6.56 -4.35
N MET A 101 -1.93 7.06 -3.50
CA MET A 101 -3.00 6.29 -2.86
C MET A 101 -4.36 6.94 -3.07
N TYR A 102 -5.44 6.19 -2.82
CA TYR A 102 -6.78 6.76 -2.79
C TYR A 102 -6.95 7.68 -1.57
N PRO A 103 -7.58 8.86 -1.75
CA PRO A 103 -7.92 9.76 -0.66
C PRO A 103 -9.11 9.19 0.14
N ALA A 104 -9.18 9.53 1.42
CA ALA A 104 -10.18 9.00 2.35
C ALA A 104 -11.58 9.63 2.19
N ILE A 105 -11.67 10.85 1.63
CA ILE A 105 -12.93 11.62 1.60
C ILE A 105 -13.33 12.12 0.21
N LEU A 106 -12.47 12.02 -0.81
CA LEU A 106 -12.80 12.54 -2.13
C LEU A 106 -13.56 11.50 -2.95
N ALA A 107 -14.46 11.96 -3.82
CA ALA A 107 -15.14 11.09 -4.74
C ALA A 107 -14.16 10.55 -5.80
N LYS A 108 -14.48 9.38 -6.39
CA LYS A 108 -13.69 8.82 -7.48
C LYS A 108 -13.58 9.77 -8.68
N SER A 109 -14.61 10.59 -8.93
CA SER A 109 -14.63 11.61 -9.99
C SER A 109 -13.63 12.75 -9.77
N ASP A 110 -13.14 12.95 -8.55
CA ASP A 110 -12.13 13.96 -8.24
C ASP A 110 -10.68 13.47 -8.45
N LEU A 111 -10.49 12.19 -8.80
CA LEU A 111 -9.16 11.62 -8.98
C LEU A 111 -8.53 12.07 -10.31
N PRO A 112 -7.19 12.23 -10.37
CA PRO A 112 -6.50 12.51 -11.62
C PRO A 112 -6.78 11.47 -12.70
N ALA A 113 -6.85 11.88 -13.96
CA ALA A 113 -7.23 11.01 -15.08
C ALA A 113 -6.42 9.71 -15.20
N GLY A 114 -5.16 9.67 -14.75
CA GLY A 114 -4.33 8.46 -14.74
C GLY A 114 -4.91 7.32 -13.89
N PHE A 115 -5.74 7.64 -12.87
CA PHE A 115 -6.40 6.64 -12.03
C PHE A 115 -7.48 5.84 -12.78
N ASN A 116 -8.01 6.37 -13.88
CA ASN A 116 -9.02 5.66 -14.69
C ASN A 116 -8.45 4.45 -15.45
N LYS A 117 -7.11 4.35 -15.57
CA LYS A 117 -6.42 3.24 -16.23
C LYS A 117 -6.07 2.10 -15.27
N LEU A 118 -6.29 2.29 -13.96
CA LEU A 118 -5.94 1.30 -12.94
C LEU A 118 -6.94 0.15 -12.93
N ILE A 119 -6.48 -1.01 -12.45
CA ILE A 119 -7.34 -2.17 -12.27
C ILE A 119 -8.43 -1.91 -11.23
N ASP A 120 -9.57 -2.59 -11.37
CA ASP A 120 -10.53 -2.76 -10.29
C ASP A 120 -9.98 -3.83 -9.31
N PRO A 121 -9.67 -3.47 -8.05
CA PRO A 121 -9.08 -4.39 -7.06
C PRO A 121 -10.12 -5.32 -6.40
N SER A 122 -11.38 -5.29 -6.83
CA SER A 122 -12.43 -6.14 -6.26
C SER A 122 -12.19 -7.64 -6.55
N PRO A 123 -12.46 -8.55 -5.59
CA PRO A 123 -12.97 -8.28 -4.24
C PRO A 123 -11.91 -7.71 -3.28
N SER A 124 -12.34 -6.80 -2.40
CA SER A 124 -11.48 -6.26 -1.35
C SER A 124 -11.42 -7.23 -0.16
N LEU A 125 -10.21 -7.56 0.30
CA LEU A 125 -9.97 -8.41 1.45
C LEU A 125 -9.50 -7.58 2.64
N LEU A 126 -10.10 -7.79 3.81
CA LEU A 126 -9.68 -7.13 5.04
C LEU A 126 -10.05 -7.99 6.25
N PHE A 127 -9.05 -8.42 7.02
CA PHE A 127 -9.31 -9.02 8.33
C PHE A 127 -9.72 -7.95 9.33
N THR A 128 -10.50 -8.35 10.34
CA THR A 128 -10.76 -7.48 11.49
C THR A 128 -9.51 -7.33 12.34
N ASP A 129 -9.39 -6.20 13.04
CA ASP A 129 -8.27 -5.92 13.94
C ASP A 129 -8.08 -7.03 14.98
N GLN A 130 -9.19 -7.59 15.49
CA GLN A 130 -9.16 -8.68 16.46
C GLN A 130 -8.54 -9.96 15.87
N VAL A 131 -8.89 -10.32 14.63
CA VAL A 131 -8.30 -11.49 13.95
C VAL A 131 -6.80 -11.26 13.73
N ILE A 132 -6.39 -10.07 13.30
CA ILE A 132 -4.97 -9.75 13.12
C ILE A 132 -4.23 -9.82 14.47
N ALA A 133 -4.77 -9.18 15.52
CA ALA A 133 -4.14 -9.13 16.83
C ALA A 133 -3.95 -10.53 17.44
N SER A 134 -4.94 -11.42 17.30
CA SER A 134 -4.87 -12.78 17.82
C SER A 134 -3.88 -13.68 17.05
N ASN A 135 -3.64 -13.43 15.77
CA ASN A 135 -2.91 -14.38 14.91
C ASN A 135 -1.56 -13.87 14.37
N ARG A 136 -1.32 -12.55 14.30
CA ARG A 136 -0.15 -11.95 13.63
C ARG A 136 1.18 -12.57 14.04
N LYS A 137 1.40 -12.80 15.34
CA LYS A 137 2.65 -13.38 15.83
C LYS A 137 2.88 -14.78 15.25
N SER A 138 1.85 -15.61 15.24
CA SER A 138 1.91 -16.96 14.70
C SER A 138 2.19 -16.93 13.19
N TRP A 139 1.46 -16.10 12.44
CA TRP A 139 1.64 -15.99 10.99
C TRP A 139 3.03 -15.46 10.59
N VAL A 140 3.58 -14.50 11.33
CA VAL A 140 4.94 -13.99 11.08
C VAL A 140 5.98 -15.08 11.35
N ASN A 141 5.82 -15.86 12.42
CA ASN A 141 6.73 -16.98 12.71
C ASN A 141 6.67 -18.05 11.63
N GLU A 142 5.46 -18.43 11.18
CA GLU A 142 5.29 -19.40 10.08
C GLU A 142 5.97 -18.90 8.79
N TRP A 143 5.83 -17.61 8.47
CA TRP A 143 6.51 -17.01 7.34
C TRP A 143 8.03 -17.03 7.51
N LEU A 144 8.56 -16.65 8.67
CA LEU A 144 9.99 -16.65 8.95
C LEU A 144 10.61 -18.05 8.81
N GLU A 145 9.95 -19.07 9.37
CA GLU A 145 10.38 -20.47 9.26
C GLU A 145 10.41 -20.93 7.81
N ALA A 146 9.40 -20.57 7.01
CA ALA A 146 9.35 -20.91 5.59
C ALA A 146 10.40 -20.18 4.74
N MET A 147 10.83 -18.99 5.14
CA MET A 147 11.85 -18.19 4.43
C MET A 147 13.29 -18.55 4.81
N ALA A 148 13.49 -19.23 5.94
CA ALA A 148 14.81 -19.66 6.40
C ALA A 148 15.27 -21.00 5.79
N ASN A 149 14.36 -21.71 5.10
CA ASN A 149 14.61 -22.99 4.43
C ASN A 149 14.85 -22.80 2.92
#